data_AF-A0A7S1EPJ0-F1
#
_entry.id   AF-A0A7S1EPJ0-F1
#
_cell.length_a   1.000
_cell.length_b   1.000
_cell.length_c   1.000
_cell.angle_alpha   90.00
_cell.angle_beta   90.00
_cell.angle_gamma   90.00
#
_symmetry.space_group_name_H-M   'P 1'
#
loop_
_entity.id
_entity.type
_entity.pdbx_description
1 polymer ?
#
loop_
_entity_poly.entity_id
_entity_poly.type
_entity_poly.pdbx_seq_one_letter_code
_entity_poly.pdbx_strand_id
1 'polypeptide(L)'
;VDCCLIPEVPFTVHGPNGVIEYVRNLLDTQGHAVIVLAEGAGQEYVAIEGTDAGGNPKLGDIGQWFCKQLKSEIKCDVKYIDPTYMVRGCVANAHDSIMCTVLGQNAAHGAFA
;
A
#
# COMPACT_ATOMS: atom_id res chain seq x y z
N VAL A 1 -6.51 -8.73 -8.99
CA VAL A 1 -6.47 -8.20 -7.61
C VAL A 1 -7.76 -8.64 -6.98
N ASP A 2 -7.68 -9.50 -5.97
CA ASP A 2 -8.84 -10.14 -5.34
C ASP A 2 -9.24 -9.42 -4.05
N CYS A 3 -8.30 -8.68 -3.45
CA CYS A 3 -8.54 -7.79 -2.32
C CYS A 3 -7.68 -6.52 -2.47
N CYS A 4 -8.30 -5.36 -2.29
CA CYS A 4 -7.62 -4.06 -2.31
C CYS A 4 -7.90 -3.34 -0.99
N LEU A 5 -6.85 -3.07 -0.23
CA LEU A 5 -6.89 -2.46 1.10
C LEU A 5 -6.30 -1.06 1.00
N ILE A 6 -7.14 -0.05 1.18
CA ILE A 6 -6.78 1.37 1.05
C ILE A 6 -7.13 2.14 2.34
N PRO A 7 -6.43 3.25 2.63
CA PRO A 7 -6.64 3.99 3.88
C PRO A 7 -8.07 4.55 4.04
N GLU A 8 -8.76 4.82 2.93
CA GLU A 8 -10.09 5.43 2.93
C GLU A 8 -11.20 4.44 3.32
N VAL A 9 -10.94 3.13 3.26
CA VAL A 9 -11.93 2.09 3.53
C VAL A 9 -11.48 1.29 4.76
N PRO A 10 -12.12 1.48 5.93
CA PRO A 10 -11.76 0.74 7.13
C PRO A 10 -12.06 -0.75 6.95
N PHE A 11 -11.18 -1.60 7.47
CA PHE A 11 -11.33 -3.04 7.39
C PHE A 11 -10.87 -3.71 8.69
N THR A 12 -11.43 -4.87 8.98
CA THR A 12 -10.99 -5.71 10.09
C THR A 12 -10.08 -6.82 9.59
N VAL A 13 -8.93 -7.02 10.21
CA VAL A 13 -8.00 -8.11 9.82
C VAL A 13 -8.58 -9.47 10.23
N HIS A 14 -9.06 -9.57 11.48
CA HIS A 14 -9.59 -10.79 12.07
C HIS A 14 -11.12 -10.78 12.18
N GLY A 15 -11.71 -11.94 12.46
CA GLY A 15 -13.15 -12.12 12.66
C GLY A 15 -13.87 -12.71 11.45
N PRO A 16 -15.18 -12.99 11.57
CA PRO A 16 -15.94 -13.70 10.54
C PRO A 16 -16.06 -12.92 9.23
N ASN A 17 -16.01 -11.58 9.30
CA ASN A 17 -15.98 -10.69 8.14
C ASN A 17 -14.57 -10.07 7.93
N GLY A 18 -13.55 -10.69 8.52
CA GLY A 18 -12.18 -10.22 8.45
C GLY A 18 -11.53 -10.54 7.11
N VAL A 19 -10.51 -9.76 6.75
CA VAL A 19 -9.76 -9.99 5.50
C VAL A 19 -9.11 -11.36 5.47
N ILE A 20 -8.62 -11.88 6.60
CA ILE A 20 -8.00 -13.22 6.65
C ILE A 20 -9.00 -14.31 6.28
N GLU A 21 -10.24 -14.23 6.77
CA GLU A 21 -11.28 -15.21 6.44
C GLU A 21 -11.70 -15.12 4.98
N TYR A 22 -11.78 -13.90 4.44
CA TYR A 22 -12.00 -13.70 3.01
C TYR A 22 -10.89 -14.34 2.16
N VAL A 23 -9.61 -14.14 2.53
CA VAL A 23 -8.46 -14.75 1.84
C VAL A 23 -8.49 -16.28 1.95
N ARG A 24 -8.86 -16.82 3.10
CA ARG A 24 -9.04 -18.27 3.28
C ARG A 24 -10.05 -18.84 2.30
N ASN A 25 -11.22 -18.21 2.18
CA ASN A 25 -12.26 -18.60 1.24
C ASN A 25 -11.77 -18.53 -0.22
N LEU A 26 -10.98 -17.51 -0.59
CA LEU A 26 -10.39 -17.43 -1.93
C LEU A 26 -9.40 -18.57 -2.18
N LEU A 27 -8.55 -18.91 -1.20
CA LEU A 27 -7.63 -20.04 -1.33
C LEU A 27 -8.35 -21.37 -1.49
N ASP A 28 -9.43 -21.60 -0.74
CA ASP A 28 -10.21 -22.84 -0.82
C ASP A 28 -10.98 -22.97 -2.15
N THR A 29 -11.40 -21.85 -2.74
CA THR A 29 -12.22 -21.84 -3.96
C THR A 29 -11.41 -21.69 -5.25
N GLN A 30 -10.32 -20.92 -5.23
CA GLN A 30 -9.51 -20.56 -6.40
C GLN A 30 -8.08 -21.09 -6.34
N GLY A 31 -7.59 -21.51 -5.17
CA GLY A 31 -6.23 -21.97 -4.95
C GLY A 31 -5.17 -20.86 -4.87
N HIS A 32 -5.54 -19.60 -5.03
CA HIS A 32 -4.64 -18.44 -4.97
C HIS A 32 -5.38 -17.15 -4.58
N ALA A 33 -4.65 -16.13 -4.13
CA ALA A 33 -5.18 -14.80 -3.85
C ALA A 33 -4.11 -13.71 -4.06
N VAL A 34 -4.48 -12.62 -4.73
CA VAL A 34 -3.64 -11.43 -4.95
C VAL A 34 -4.21 -10.25 -4.18
N ILE A 35 -3.44 -9.77 -3.20
CA ILE A 35 -3.84 -8.69 -2.31
C ILE A 35 -2.97 -7.47 -2.59
N VAL A 36 -3.60 -6.31 -2.76
CA VAL A 36 -2.92 -5.01 -2.84
C VAL A 36 -3.22 -4.25 -1.56
N LEU A 37 -2.16 -3.88 -0.84
CA LEU A 37 -2.25 -3.19 0.45
C LEU A 37 -1.48 -1.87 0.35
N ALA A 38 -2.20 -0.77 0.51
CA ALA A 38 -1.59 0.55 0.59
C ALA A 38 -0.86 0.74 1.92
N GLU A 39 0.29 1.43 1.89
CA GLU A 39 1.13 1.63 3.08
C GLU A 39 0.39 2.33 4.24
N GLY A 40 -0.56 3.22 3.93
CA GLY A 40 -1.34 3.95 4.93
C GLY A 40 -2.57 3.19 5.44
N ALA A 41 -2.88 2.01 4.91
CA ALA A 41 -4.06 1.25 5.34
C ALA A 41 -3.73 0.45 6.61
N GLY A 42 -4.71 0.25 7.49
CA GLY A 42 -4.55 -0.60 8.68
C GLY A 42 -3.50 -0.11 9.68
N GLN A 43 -3.21 1.19 9.71
CA GLN A 43 -2.20 1.77 10.61
C GLN A 43 -2.55 1.62 12.10
N GLU A 44 -3.81 1.32 12.43
CA GLU A 44 -4.27 0.94 13.76
C GLU A 44 -3.70 -0.41 14.25
N TYR A 45 -3.21 -1.25 13.35
CA TYR A 45 -2.66 -2.58 13.66
C TYR A 45 -1.15 -2.59 13.89
N VAL A 46 -0.48 -1.48 13.58
CA VAL A 46 0.98 -1.33 13.67
C VAL A 46 1.34 -0.17 14.58
N ALA A 47 2.48 -0.29 15.25
CA ALA A 47 3.01 0.81 16.06
C ALA A 47 3.57 1.90 15.14
N ILE A 48 3.14 3.14 15.35
CA ILE A 48 3.71 4.33 14.73
C ILE A 48 4.84 4.82 15.64
N GLU A 49 6.08 4.79 15.15
CA GLU A 49 7.25 5.20 15.94
C GLU A 49 7.93 6.45 15.36
N GLY A 50 7.66 7.59 16.00
CA GLY A 50 8.35 8.85 15.78
C GLY A 50 7.93 9.59 14.52
N THR A 51 8.69 10.64 14.22
CA THR A 51 8.49 11.51 13.06
C THR A 51 9.72 11.48 12.15
N ASP A 52 9.52 11.74 10.86
CA ASP A 52 10.61 12.01 9.94
C ASP A 52 11.22 13.41 10.17
N ALA A 53 12.26 13.76 9.39
CA ALA A 53 12.91 15.07 9.49
C ALA A 53 12.00 16.23 9.04
N GLY A 54 10.93 15.94 8.30
CA GLY A 54 9.90 16.90 7.89
C GLY A 54 8.76 17.06 8.90
N GLY A 55 8.77 16.30 10.00
CA GLY A 55 7.72 16.32 11.02
C GLY A 55 6.52 15.42 10.71
N ASN A 56 6.57 14.62 9.63
CA ASN A 56 5.50 13.68 9.30
C ASN A 56 5.59 12.43 10.21
N PRO A 57 4.46 11.86 10.66
CA PRO A 57 4.46 10.57 11.34
C PRO A 57 5.07 9.48 10.46
N LYS A 58 5.96 8.66 11.04
CA LYS A 58 6.49 7.48 10.33
C LYS A 58 5.46 6.36 10.40
N LEU A 59 4.91 6.00 9.25
CA LEU A 59 3.97 4.89 9.14
C LEU A 59 4.63 3.57 9.57
N GLY A 60 3.86 2.72 10.23
CA GLY A 60 4.28 1.37 10.55
C GLY A 60 4.27 0.48 9.31
N ASP A 61 5.16 -0.52 9.26
CA ASP A 61 5.24 -1.47 8.15
C ASP A 61 4.06 -2.48 8.21
N ILE A 62 2.90 -2.05 7.71
CA ILE A 62 1.69 -2.87 7.64
C ILE A 62 1.86 -4.07 6.70
N GLY A 63 2.65 -3.94 5.63
CA GLY A 63 2.87 -4.99 4.65
C GLY A 63 3.51 -6.23 5.29
N GLN A 64 4.61 -6.04 6.02
CA GLN A 64 5.24 -7.12 6.74
C GLN A 64 4.39 -7.66 7.89
N TRP A 65 3.70 -6.79 8.62
CA TRP A 65 2.81 -7.19 9.70
C TRP A 65 1.69 -8.10 9.18
N PHE A 66 1.02 -7.70 8.10
CA PHE A 66 -0.08 -8.45 7.50
C PHE A 66 0.38 -9.81 6.96
N CYS A 67 1.56 -9.87 6.35
CA CYS A 67 2.17 -11.14 5.93
C CYS A 67 2.43 -12.10 7.09
N LYS A 68 2.82 -11.58 8.27
CA LYS A 68 2.99 -12.42 9.47
C LYS A 68 1.65 -12.99 9.94
N GLN A 69 0.58 -12.18 9.95
CA GLN A 69 -0.76 -12.63 10.33
C GLN A 69 -1.29 -13.72 9.39
N LEU A 70 -1.15 -13.53 8.08
CA LEU A 70 -1.55 -14.54 7.09
C LEU A 70 -0.82 -15.86 7.29
N LYS A 71 0.50 -15.83 7.51
CA LYS A 71 1.31 -17.03 7.74
C LYS A 71 0.99 -17.74 9.05
N SER A 72 0.58 -17.01 10.09
CA SER A 72 0.20 -17.63 11.37
C SER A 72 -1.18 -18.28 11.32
N GLU A 73 -2.11 -17.72 10.54
CA GLU A 73 -3.49 -18.21 10.50
C GLU A 73 -3.79 -19.19 9.36
N ILE A 74 -3.06 -19.08 8.25
CA ILE A 74 -3.28 -19.87 7.05
C ILE A 74 -1.99 -20.55 6.64
N LYS A 75 -2.03 -21.87 6.50
CA LYS A 75 -0.88 -22.68 6.04
C LYS A 75 -0.71 -22.57 4.53
N CYS A 76 -0.27 -21.40 4.05
CA CYS A 76 -0.06 -21.09 2.64
C CYS A 76 1.33 -20.47 2.39
N ASP A 77 1.79 -20.50 1.14
CA ASP A 77 2.99 -19.77 0.72
C ASP A 77 2.62 -18.31 0.42
N VAL A 78 3.25 -17.38 1.16
CA VAL A 78 2.99 -15.93 1.01
C VAL A 78 4.23 -15.27 0.44
N LYS A 79 4.09 -14.69 -0.76
CA LYS A 79 5.12 -13.87 -1.41
C LYS A 79 4.81 -12.39 -1.20
N TYR A 80 5.67 -11.71 -0.45
CA TYR A 80 5.59 -10.27 -0.24
C TYR A 80 6.42 -9.54 -1.31
N ILE A 81 5.82 -8.55 -1.96
CA ILE A 81 6.45 -7.72 -2.98
C ILE A 81 6.25 -6.26 -2.55
N ASP A 82 7.36 -5.58 -2.29
CA ASP A 82 7.37 -4.14 -2.04
C ASP A 82 8.03 -3.43 -3.23
N PRO A 83 7.23 -2.83 -4.13
CA PRO A 83 7.76 -2.13 -5.30
C PRO A 83 8.06 -0.66 -5.03
N THR A 84 8.05 -0.18 -3.78
CA THR A 84 8.14 1.26 -3.44
C THR A 84 9.29 1.98 -4.14
N TYR A 85 10.51 1.45 -4.06
CA TYR A 85 11.67 2.04 -4.74
C TYR A 85 11.59 1.94 -6.26
N MET A 86 11.03 0.86 -6.79
CA MET A 86 10.90 0.65 -8.24
C MET A 86 9.91 1.64 -8.85
N VAL A 87 8.78 1.88 -8.18
CA VAL A 87 7.74 2.80 -8.66
C VAL A 87 8.18 4.26 -8.52
N ARG A 88 8.91 4.61 -7.45
CA ARG A 88 9.37 5.99 -7.23
C ARG A 88 10.67 6.34 -7.98
N GLY A 89 11.46 5.34 -8.35
CA GLY A 89 12.76 5.52 -8.99
C GLY A 89 12.77 5.36 -10.51
N CYS A 90 11.66 4.91 -11.12
CA CYS A 90 11.60 4.76 -12.57
C CYS A 90 11.50 6.10 -13.29
N VAL A 91 11.89 6.11 -14.57
CA VAL A 91 11.73 7.30 -15.42
C VAL A 91 10.24 7.58 -15.64
N ALA A 92 9.87 8.87 -15.64
CA ALA A 92 8.52 9.31 -15.95
C ALA A 92 8.09 8.82 -17.34
N ASN A 93 6.83 8.40 -17.47
CA ASN A 93 6.27 8.08 -18.79
C ASN A 93 6.07 9.38 -19.61
N ALA A 94 5.68 9.23 -20.88
CA ALA A 94 5.50 10.37 -21.79
C ALA A 94 4.45 11.37 -21.29
N HIS A 95 3.36 10.88 -20.70
CA HIS A 95 2.28 11.71 -20.19
C HIS A 95 2.73 12.53 -18.98
N ASP A 96 3.39 11.89 -18.00
CA ASP A 96 3.92 12.55 -16.82
C ASP A 96 5.02 13.56 -17.19
N SER A 97 5.84 13.25 -18.19
CA SER A 97 6.88 14.17 -18.69
C SER A 97 6.28 15.46 -19.28
N ILE A 98 5.21 15.34 -20.05
CA ILE A 98 4.47 16.49 -20.59
C ILE A 98 3.83 17.28 -19.45
N MET A 99 3.16 16.61 -18.51
CA MET A 99 2.52 17.25 -17.36
C MET A 99 3.53 18.03 -16.51
N CYS A 100 4.67 17.42 -16.18
CA CYS A 100 5.75 18.07 -15.43
C CYS A 100 6.29 19.31 -16.16
N THR A 101 6.42 19.24 -17.49
CA THR A 101 6.87 20.39 -18.30
C THR A 101 5.88 21.55 -18.20
N VAL A 102 4.58 21.27 -18.35
CA VAL A 102 3.52 22.29 -18.26
C VAL A 102 3.47 22.90 -16.86
N LEU A 103 3.49 22.08 -15.81
CA LEU A 103 3.49 22.56 -14.43
C LEU A 103 4.73 23.42 -14.14
N GLY A 104 5.91 23.01 -14.59
CA GLY A 104 7.15 23.75 -14.41
C GLY A 104 7.14 25.11 -15.11
N GLN A 105 6.68 25.17 -16.36
CA GLN A 105 6.55 26.42 -17.11
C GLN A 105 5.54 27.38 -16.48
N ASN A 106 4.37 26.86 -16.08
CA ASN A 106 3.34 27.67 -15.43
C ASN A 106 3.80 28.21 -14.07
N ALA A 107 4.54 27.42 -13.29
CA ALA A 107 5.12 27.88 -12.04
C ALA A 107 6.13 29.03 -12.26
N ALA A 108 6.97 28.93 -13.29
CA ALA A 108 7.90 30.00 -13.63
C ALA A 108 7.17 31.27 -14.08
N HIS A 109 6.21 31.16 -15.00
CA HIS A 109 5.40 32.31 -15.41
C HIS A 109 4.69 32.96 -14.21
N GLY A 110 4.07 32.16 -13.33
CA GLY A 110 3.38 32.66 -12.14
C GLY A 110 4.31 33.34 -11.13
N ALA A 111 5.59 32.96 -11.06
CA ALA A 111 6.56 33.57 -10.16
C ALA A 111 7.12 34.91 -10.69
N PHE A 112 7.14 35.12 -12.01
CA PHE A 112 7.74 36.30 -12.65
C PHE A 112 6.73 37.32 -13.22
N ALA A 113 5.43 37.01 -13.19
CA ALA A 113 4.35 37.89 -13.66
C ALA A 113 3.84 38.86 -12.58
#